data_AF-A0A3Q0J1U1-F1
#
_entry.id   AF-A0A3Q0J1U1-F1
#
_cell.length_a   1.000
_cell.length_b   1.000
_cell.length_c   1.000
_cell.angle_alpha   90.00
_cell.angle_beta   90.00
_cell.angle_gamma   90.00
#
_symmetry.space_group_name_H-M   'P 1'
#
loop_
_entity.id
_entity.type
_entity.pdbx_description
1 polymer ?
#
loop_
_entity_poly.entity_id
_entity_poly.type
_entity_poly.pdbx_seq_one_letter_code
_entity_poly.pdbx_strand_id
1 'polypeptide(L)'
;MRSQSIFEMDVDLNLKVSNYEETVRQLDVYYGIVKRQLLHYQSPITGLFPALSNEKVIASVRDSIYCAASIWSLYQAYRRIDDDRGKSYELGQSAVKCMRGILECW
;
A
#
# COMPACT_ATOMS: atom_id res chain seq x y z
N MET A 1 -21.43 36.32 -20.22
CA MET A 1 -20.67 35.15 -20.71
C MET A 1 -19.50 34.72 -19.82
N ARG A 2 -18.86 35.58 -19.01
CA ARG A 2 -17.74 35.18 -18.11
C ARG A 2 -18.15 34.37 -16.87
N SER A 3 -19.40 34.50 -16.40
CA SER A 3 -19.90 33.85 -15.18
C SER A 3 -20.19 32.35 -15.34
N GLN A 4 -20.53 31.88 -16.54
CA GLN A 4 -20.75 30.44 -16.81
C GLN A 4 -19.44 29.65 -16.72
N SER A 5 -18.34 30.24 -17.19
CA SER A 5 -17.01 29.61 -17.14
C SER A 5 -16.46 29.43 -15.72
N ILE A 6 -16.77 30.36 -14.80
CA ILE A 6 -16.36 30.23 -13.39
C ILE A 6 -17.13 29.10 -12.71
N PHE A 7 -18.43 29.01 -12.98
CA PHE A 7 -19.28 27.93 -12.45
C PHE A 7 -18.85 26.55 -12.98
N GLU A 8 -18.53 26.43 -14.27
CA GLU A 8 -17.98 25.19 -14.83
C GLU A 8 -16.63 24.81 -14.20
N MET A 9 -15.74 25.78 -13.99
CA MET A 9 -14.47 25.54 -13.27
C MET A 9 -14.69 25.06 -11.83
N ASP A 10 -15.65 25.63 -11.10
CA ASP A 10 -15.97 25.22 -9.74
C ASP A 10 -16.54 23.79 -9.70
N VAL A 11 -17.38 23.42 -10.67
CA VAL A 11 -17.92 22.05 -10.80
C VAL A 11 -16.80 21.06 -11.08
N ASP A 12 -15.89 21.35 -12.03
CA ASP A 12 -14.74 20.50 -12.33
C ASP A 12 -13.79 20.34 -11.13
N LEU A 13 -13.59 21.41 -10.35
CA LEU A 13 -12.79 21.35 -9.15
C LEU A 13 -13.44 20.43 -8.11
N ASN A 14 -14.74 20.59 -7.86
CA ASN A 14 -15.48 19.76 -6.92
C ASN A 14 -15.50 18.29 -7.33
N LEU A 15 -15.65 17.99 -8.63
CA LEU A 15 -15.58 16.62 -9.16
C LEU A 15 -14.18 16.00 -8.93
N LYS A 16 -13.11 16.76 -9.18
CA LYS A 16 -11.74 16.30 -8.90
C LYS A 16 -11.49 16.05 -7.42
N VAL A 17 -11.99 16.93 -6.55
CA VAL A 17 -11.89 16.79 -5.09
C VAL A 17 -12.66 15.55 -4.62
N SER A 18 -13.91 15.39 -5.05
CA SER A 18 -14.71 14.21 -4.71
C SER A 18 -14.06 12.90 -5.18
N ASN A 19 -13.48 12.89 -6.38
CA ASN A 19 -12.81 11.71 -6.93
C ASN A 19 -11.49 11.40 -6.18
N TYR A 20 -10.79 12.44 -5.72
CA TYR A 20 -9.61 12.29 -4.86
C TYR A 20 -9.99 11.69 -3.50
N GLU A 21 -11.02 12.22 -2.84
CA GLU A 21 -11.50 11.70 -1.55
C GLU A 21 -11.94 10.23 -1.65
N GLU A 22 -12.65 9.88 -2.73
CA GLU A 22 -13.04 8.49 -2.97
C GLU A 22 -11.82 7.57 -3.17
N THR A 23 -10.83 8.03 -3.94
CA THR A 23 -9.57 7.30 -4.15
C THR A 23 -8.85 7.07 -2.83
N VAL A 24 -8.70 8.09 -2.00
CA VAL A 24 -8.06 7.99 -0.67
C VAL A 24 -8.82 7.00 0.21
N ARG A 25 -10.16 7.05 0.21
CA ARG A 25 -11.00 6.12 0.98
C ARG A 25 -10.80 4.66 0.54
N GLN A 26 -10.72 4.41 -0.76
CA GLN A 26 -10.47 3.07 -1.29
C GLN A 26 -9.07 2.56 -0.91
N LEU A 27 -8.04 3.41 -1.02
CA LEU A 27 -6.69 3.06 -0.60
C LEU A 27 -6.64 2.71 0.89
N ASP A 28 -7.36 3.44 1.73
CA ASP A 28 -7.42 3.19 3.17
C ASP A 28 -8.07 1.85 3.52
N VAL A 29 -9.06 1.41 2.74
CA VAL A 29 -9.61 0.05 2.86
C VAL A 29 -8.54 -0.99 2.52
N TYR A 30 -7.82 -0.83 1.41
CA TYR A 30 -6.75 -1.75 1.02
C TYR A 30 -5.60 -1.76 2.03
N TYR A 31 -5.22 -0.61 2.57
CA TYR A 31 -4.23 -0.50 3.62
C TYR A 31 -4.66 -1.26 4.88
N GLY A 32 -5.92 -1.12 5.30
CA GLY A 32 -6.46 -1.89 6.44
C GLY A 32 -6.43 -3.40 6.20
N ILE A 33 -6.59 -3.86 4.95
CA ILE A 33 -6.46 -5.28 4.59
C ILE A 33 -5.00 -5.71 4.64
N VAL A 34 -4.10 -5.00 3.94
CA VAL A 34 -2.66 -5.29 3.89
C VAL A 34 -2.05 -5.30 5.29
N LYS A 35 -2.42 -4.35 6.15
CA LYS A 35 -1.90 -4.26 7.51
C LYS A 35 -2.28 -5.47 8.37
N ARG A 36 -3.53 -5.93 8.27
CA ARG A 36 -4.05 -7.06 9.08
C ARG A 36 -3.66 -8.42 8.54
N GLN A 37 -3.63 -8.57 7.21
CA GLN A 37 -3.45 -9.87 6.57
C GLN A 37 -2.00 -10.14 6.16
N LEU A 38 -1.21 -9.10 5.89
CA LEU A 38 0.18 -9.26 5.44
C LEU A 38 1.15 -8.73 6.50
N LEU A 39 1.19 -7.42 6.73
CA LEU A 39 2.22 -6.78 7.56
C LEU A 39 2.30 -7.37 8.98
N HIS A 40 1.17 -7.78 9.54
CA HIS A 40 1.10 -8.44 10.84
C HIS A 40 1.94 -9.72 10.94
N TYR A 41 2.10 -10.44 9.84
CA TYR A 41 2.82 -11.72 9.77
C TYR A 41 4.23 -11.60 9.18
N GLN A 42 4.68 -10.39 8.85
CA GLN A 42 6.04 -10.20 8.37
C GLN A 42 7.05 -10.45 9.50
N SER A 43 8.04 -11.31 9.26
CA SER A 43 9.12 -11.53 10.22
C SER A 43 9.92 -10.23 10.45
N PRO A 44 10.07 -9.77 11.71
CA PRO A 44 10.86 -8.58 12.02
C PRO A 44 12.37 -8.83 11.88
N ILE A 45 12.81 -10.08 11.79
CA ILE A 45 14.23 -10.42 11.64
C ILE A 45 14.54 -10.57 10.15
N THR A 46 13.86 -11.51 9.48
CA THR A 46 14.16 -11.87 8.09
C THR A 46 13.38 -11.06 7.06
N GLY A 47 12.28 -10.41 7.43
CA GLY A 47 11.41 -9.72 6.48
C GLY A 47 10.49 -10.62 5.66
N LEU A 48 10.60 -11.93 5.81
CA LEU A 48 9.83 -12.91 5.05
C LEU A 48 8.44 -13.17 5.65
N PHE A 49 7.57 -13.78 4.86
CA PHE A 49 6.22 -14.14 5.23
C PHE A 49 6.06 -15.67 5.31
N PRO A 50 5.27 -16.18 6.28
CA PRO A 50 4.92 -17.59 6.35
C PRO A 50 3.90 -17.97 5.28
N ALA A 51 3.82 -19.26 4.94
CA ALA A 51 2.79 -19.77 4.03
C ALA A 51 1.39 -19.79 4.69
N LEU A 52 1.34 -19.94 6.01
CA LEU A 52 0.12 -20.00 6.80
C LEU A 52 0.22 -19.02 7.98
N SER A 53 -0.89 -18.39 8.36
CA SER A 53 -0.93 -17.37 9.43
C SER A 53 -0.57 -17.89 10.83
N ASN A 54 -0.67 -19.19 11.06
CA ASN A 54 -0.29 -19.83 12.33
C ASN A 54 1.18 -20.28 12.36
N GLU A 55 1.88 -20.26 11.23
CA GLU A 55 3.30 -20.61 11.14
C GLU A 55 4.16 -19.41 11.55
N LYS A 56 5.13 -19.65 12.43
CA LYS A 56 5.98 -18.60 13.05
C LYS A 56 7.47 -18.86 12.91
N VAL A 57 7.85 -20.06 12.50
CA VAL A 57 9.24 -20.52 12.42
C VAL A 57 9.71 -20.54 10.97
N ILE A 58 8.88 -21.06 10.07
CA ILE A 58 9.27 -21.28 8.67
C ILE A 58 8.58 -20.26 7.76
N ALA A 59 9.39 -19.56 6.96
CA ALA A 59 8.90 -18.67 5.92
C ALA A 59 8.83 -19.37 4.55
N SER A 60 7.98 -18.84 3.66
CA SER A 60 7.87 -19.28 2.27
C SER A 60 8.33 -18.18 1.34
N VAL A 61 9.38 -18.44 0.55
CA VAL A 61 9.91 -17.48 -0.43
C VAL A 61 8.83 -17.10 -1.46
N ARG A 62 8.06 -18.08 -1.93
CA ARG A 62 6.97 -17.86 -2.89
C ARG A 62 5.92 -16.90 -2.34
N ASP A 63 5.42 -17.18 -1.14
CA ASP A 63 4.37 -16.36 -0.53
C ASP A 63 4.91 -14.97 -0.16
N SER A 64 6.17 -14.89 0.24
CA SER A 64 6.88 -13.63 0.49
C SER A 64 6.93 -12.72 -0.73
N ILE A 65 7.15 -13.29 -1.93
CA ILE A 65 7.12 -12.54 -3.20
C ILE A 65 5.73 -11.98 -3.47
N TYR A 66 4.68 -12.79 -3.33
CA TYR A 66 3.29 -12.33 -3.55
C TYR A 66 2.88 -11.25 -2.53
N CYS A 67 3.26 -11.42 -1.26
CA CYS A 67 3.03 -10.42 -0.22
C CYS A 67 3.76 -9.11 -0.55
N ALA A 68 5.04 -9.18 -0.91
CA ALA A 68 5.85 -8.02 -1.24
C ALA A 68 5.32 -7.28 -2.48
N ALA A 69 4.88 -8.00 -3.52
CA ALA A 69 4.27 -7.40 -4.71
C ALA A 69 2.97 -6.65 -4.37
N SER A 70 2.12 -7.24 -3.53
CA SER A 70 0.87 -6.63 -3.07
C SER A 70 1.13 -5.35 -2.25
N ILE A 71 2.07 -5.40 -1.31
CA ILE A 71 2.49 -4.27 -0.49
C ILE A 71 3.11 -3.16 -1.35
N TRP A 72 3.97 -3.53 -2.30
CA TRP A 72 4.61 -2.58 -3.21
C TRP A 72 3.60 -1.89 -4.13
N SER A 73 2.59 -2.61 -4.63
CA SER A 73 1.53 -2.02 -5.45
C SER A 73 0.77 -0.93 -4.68
N LEU A 74 0.39 -1.23 -3.44
CA LEU A 74 -0.27 -0.25 -2.57
C LEU A 74 0.64 0.93 -2.22
N TYR A 75 1.94 0.67 -1.99
CA TYR A 75 2.94 1.71 -1.82
C TYR A 75 2.98 2.66 -3.03
N GLN A 76 3.04 2.15 -4.26
CA GLN A 76 3.02 2.97 -5.47
C GLN A 76 1.74 3.79 -5.60
N ALA A 77 0.60 3.22 -5.23
CA ALA A 77 -0.67 3.93 -5.23
C ALA A 77 -0.66 5.09 -4.23
N TYR A 78 -0.19 4.87 -3.00
CA TYR A 78 -0.03 5.93 -2.01
C TYR A 78 0.99 7.00 -2.43
N ARG A 79 2.08 6.65 -3.11
CA ARG A 79 3.04 7.63 -3.63
C ARG A 79 2.46 8.60 -4.67
N ARG A 80 1.37 8.22 -5.33
CA ARG A 80 0.69 9.07 -6.31
C ARG A 80 -0.21 10.11 -5.64
N ILE A 81 -0.48 9.97 -4.35
CA ILE A 81 -1.23 10.95 -3.56
C ILE A 81 -0.30 11.63 -2.54
N ASP A 82 -0.45 12.93 -2.37
CA ASP A 82 0.55 13.76 -1.65
C ASP A 82 0.42 13.68 -0.11
N ASP A 83 -0.79 13.36 0.40
CA ASP A 83 -1.07 13.21 1.85
C ASP A 83 -1.45 11.76 2.20
N ASP A 84 -0.45 10.90 2.37
CA ASP A 84 -0.65 9.50 2.75
C ASP A 84 -0.39 9.23 4.25
N ARG A 85 -0.06 10.28 5.02
CA ARG A 85 0.26 10.22 6.46
C ARG A 85 1.32 9.17 6.82
N GLY A 86 2.31 8.97 5.95
CA GLY A 86 3.43 8.04 6.19
C GLY A 86 3.13 6.58 5.85
N LYS A 87 1.95 6.25 5.30
CA LYS A 87 1.58 4.89 4.91
C LYS A 87 2.50 4.33 3.82
N SER A 88 2.88 5.13 2.82
CA SER A 88 3.84 4.72 1.78
C SER A 88 5.20 4.40 2.37
N TYR A 89 5.65 5.15 3.39
CA TYR A 89 6.93 4.85 4.02
C TYR A 89 6.92 3.47 4.69
N GLU A 90 5.90 3.17 5.50
CA GLU A 90 5.72 1.86 6.13
C GLU A 90 5.66 0.73 5.08
N LEU A 91 4.81 0.88 4.07
CA LEU A 91 4.65 -0.13 3.01
C LEU A 91 5.95 -0.32 2.23
N GLY A 92 6.62 0.77 1.87
CA GLY A 92 7.89 0.75 1.13
C GLY A 92 9.00 0.05 1.92
N GLN A 93 9.16 0.37 3.20
CA GLN A 93 10.15 -0.28 4.07
C GLN A 93 9.85 -1.77 4.25
N SER A 94 8.59 -2.13 4.45
CA SER A 94 8.16 -3.54 4.52
C SER A 94 8.52 -4.31 3.24
N ALA A 95 8.22 -3.75 2.07
CA ALA A 95 8.54 -4.38 0.79
C ALA A 95 10.05 -4.54 0.59
N VAL A 96 10.84 -3.49 0.87
CA VAL A 96 12.32 -3.53 0.79
C VAL A 96 12.89 -4.59 1.73
N LYS A 97 12.38 -4.67 2.97
CA LYS A 97 12.83 -5.65 3.95
C LYS A 97 12.58 -7.08 3.48
N CYS A 98 11.38 -7.35 2.93
CA CYS A 98 11.05 -8.66 2.37
C CYS A 98 11.99 -9.04 1.22
N MET A 99 12.18 -8.13 0.25
CA MET A 99 13.03 -8.39 -0.92
C MET A 99 14.49 -8.62 -0.53
N ARG A 100 15.01 -7.89 0.46
CA ARG A 100 16.35 -8.14 1.02
C ARG A 100 16.43 -9.52 1.67
N GLY A 101 15.45 -9.87 2.51
CA GLY A 101 15.37 -11.19 3.12
C GLY A 101 15.39 -12.33 2.09
N ILE A 102 14.69 -12.16 0.96
CA ILE A 102 14.70 -13.15 -0.13
C ILE A 102 16.10 -13.34 -0.72
N LEU A 103 16.87 -12.25 -0.88
CA LEU A 103 18.24 -12.31 -1.40
C LEU A 103 19.23 -12.94 -0.40
N GLU A 104 18.93 -12.88 0.90
CA GLU A 104 19.73 -13.51 1.96
C GLU A 104 19.43 -15.01 2.15
N CYS A 105 18.38 -15.55 1.50
CA CYS A 105 18.00 -16.96 1.62
C CYS A 105 18.91 -17.94 0.85
N TRP A 106 20.11 -17.52 0.45
CA TRP A 106 21.06 -18.30 -0.35
C TRP A 106 22.32 -18.62 0.43
#